data_AF-A0A9N9P524-F1
#
_entry.id   AF-A0A9N9P524-F1
#
_cell.length_a   1.000
_cell.length_b   1.000
_cell.length_c   1.000
_cell.angle_alpha   90.00
_cell.angle_beta   90.00
_cell.angle_gamma   90.00
#
_symmetry.space_group_name_H-M   'P 1'
#
loop_
_entity.id
_entity.type
_entity.pdbx_description
1 polymer ?
#
loop_
_entity_poly.entity_id
_entity_poly.type
_entity_poly.pdbx_seq_one_letter_code
_entity_poly.pdbx_strand_id
1 'polypeptide(L)'
;KSFIENDQDEINGFINQNPISLPWKASDMVILTNGYCGSAGSAIALHLAELNNVTTVSIGGFPKTSLSISSFPGGEEFVFTDPNNGFEDLVQELNRLGLSNNDQAPKQFPTNIFFPFTIRRAFSVKNPDQVLEYTFRPAQNQINYNDQSVRDLSIVWDQAANFLPA
;
A
#
# COMPACT_ATOMS: atom_id res chain seq x y z
N LYS A 1 23.89 6.00 14.06
CA LYS A 1 23.65 5.53 15.45
C LYS A 1 22.46 6.24 16.09
N SER A 2 22.28 7.55 15.91
CA SER A 2 21.16 8.32 16.51
C SER A 2 19.76 8.04 15.95
N PHE A 3 19.64 7.51 14.72
CA PHE A 3 18.33 7.28 14.09
C PHE A 3 17.45 6.27 14.84
N ILE A 4 18.04 5.20 15.36
CA ILE A 4 17.29 4.12 16.05
C ILE A 4 16.94 4.51 17.48
N GLU A 5 17.71 5.40 18.12
CA GLU A 5 17.47 5.82 19.50
C GLU A 5 16.23 6.72 19.63
N ASN A 6 15.91 7.51 18.60
CA ASN A 6 14.73 8.39 18.62
C ASN A 6 13.40 7.66 18.40
N ASP A 7 13.43 6.58 17.62
CA ASP A 7 12.21 5.84 17.25
C ASP A 7 12.01 4.60 18.13
N GLN A 8 12.89 4.39 19.12
CA GLN A 8 12.95 3.18 19.94
C GLN A 8 11.65 2.90 20.69
N ASP A 9 11.02 3.94 21.25
CA ASP A 9 9.75 3.81 21.98
C ASP A 9 8.58 3.46 21.06
N GLU A 10 8.57 4.00 19.84
CA GLU A 10 7.54 3.71 18.84
C GLU A 10 7.69 2.29 18.27
N ILE A 11 8.93 1.89 17.97
CA ILE A 11 9.30 0.53 17.57
C ILE A 11 8.93 -0.47 18.67
N ASN A 12 9.28 -0.19 19.92
CA ASN A 12 8.94 -1.03 21.06
C ASN A 12 7.42 -1.08 21.29
N GLY A 13 6.71 0.03 21.08
CA GLY A 13 5.27 0.10 21.18
C GLY A 13 4.53 -0.69 20.10
N PHE A 14 5.14 -0.87 18.92
CA PHE A 14 4.63 -1.72 17.84
C PHE A 14 4.97 -3.20 18.03
N ILE A 15 6.24 -3.51 18.35
CA ILE A 15 6.74 -4.90 18.48
C ILE A 15 6.16 -5.61 19.71
N ASN A 16 5.95 -4.89 20.82
CA ASN A 16 5.47 -5.49 22.07
C ASN A 16 3.95 -5.61 22.15
N GLN A 17 3.21 -5.34 21.06
CA GLN A 17 1.79 -5.62 21.04
C GLN A 17 1.59 -7.12 20.88
N ASN A 18 0.84 -7.71 21.82
CA ASN A 18 0.38 -9.09 21.65
C ASN A 18 -0.49 -9.14 20.39
N PRO A 19 -0.17 -10.02 19.41
CA PRO A 19 -0.97 -10.12 18.21
C PRO A 19 -2.40 -10.50 18.61
N ILE A 20 -3.35 -9.65 18.23
CA ILE A 20 -4.77 -9.92 18.45
C ILE A 20 -5.14 -11.08 17.53
N SER A 21 -5.56 -12.19 18.12
CA SER A 21 -6.13 -13.31 17.36
C SER A 21 -7.50 -12.88 16.85
N LEU A 22 -7.61 -12.64 15.54
CA LEU A 22 -8.89 -12.38 14.90
C LEU A 22 -9.69 -13.69 14.78
N PRO A 23 -11.02 -13.65 14.84
CA PRO A 23 -11.85 -14.86 14.73
C PRO A 23 -11.88 -15.44 13.31
N TRP A 24 -11.47 -14.67 12.30
CA TRP A 24 -11.51 -15.07 10.89
C TRP A 24 -10.18 -15.69 10.43
N LYS A 25 -10.28 -16.79 9.69
CA LYS A 25 -9.16 -17.38 8.97
C LYS A 25 -9.00 -16.76 7.59
N ALA A 26 -7.86 -16.99 6.95
CA ALA A 26 -7.64 -16.62 5.55
C ALA A 26 -8.75 -17.11 4.60
N SER A 27 -9.31 -18.30 4.87
CA SER A 27 -10.42 -18.90 4.14
C SER A 27 -11.73 -18.12 4.27
N ASP A 28 -11.87 -17.32 5.33
CA ASP A 28 -13.10 -16.61 5.66
C ASP A 28 -13.06 -15.16 5.15
N MET A 29 -12.02 -14.82 4.37
CA MET A 29 -11.72 -13.48 3.92
C MET A 29 -11.59 -13.41 2.40
N VAL A 30 -11.99 -12.27 1.84
CA VAL A 30 -11.78 -11.94 0.43
C VAL A 30 -11.24 -10.52 0.31
N ILE A 31 -10.25 -10.31 -0.54
CA ILE A 31 -9.81 -8.97 -0.95
C ILE A 31 -10.59 -8.61 -2.21
N LEU A 32 -11.54 -7.69 -2.09
CA LEU A 32 -12.22 -7.08 -3.23
C LEU A 32 -11.54 -5.75 -3.57
N THR A 33 -11.06 -5.61 -4.80
CA THR A 33 -10.23 -4.46 -5.22
C THR A 33 -10.46 -4.11 -6.68
N ASN A 34 -10.31 -2.84 -7.05
CA ASN A 34 -10.20 -2.43 -8.46
C ASN A 34 -8.74 -2.24 -8.90
N GLY A 35 -7.78 -2.63 -8.05
CA GLY A 35 -6.34 -2.50 -8.28
C GLY A 35 -5.77 -1.09 -8.08
N TYR A 36 -6.63 -0.09 -7.83
CA TYR A 36 -6.21 1.30 -7.70
C TYR A 36 -5.49 1.62 -6.39
N CYS A 37 -5.73 0.83 -5.35
CA CYS A 37 -5.18 1.11 -4.03
C CYS A 37 -3.64 1.19 -4.09
N GLY A 38 -3.10 2.17 -3.36
CA GLY A 38 -1.68 2.46 -3.17
C GLY A 38 -1.36 2.56 -1.68
N SER A 39 -0.07 2.66 -1.34
CA SER A 39 0.39 2.86 0.05
C SER A 39 -0.13 1.75 1.00
N ALA A 40 -0.59 2.11 2.20
CA ALA A 40 -1.03 1.20 3.24
C ALA A 40 -2.05 0.12 2.77
N GLY A 41 -3.02 0.48 1.93
CA GLY A 41 -4.02 -0.49 1.49
C GLY A 41 -3.45 -1.54 0.53
N SER A 42 -2.47 -1.16 -0.31
CA SER A 42 -1.67 -2.12 -1.07
C SER A 42 -0.82 -2.99 -0.17
N ALA A 43 -0.16 -2.42 0.86
CA ALA A 43 0.64 -3.20 1.79
C ALA A 43 -0.19 -4.28 2.49
N ILE A 44 -1.40 -3.92 2.96
CA ILE A 44 -2.36 -4.86 3.54
C ILE A 44 -2.80 -5.93 2.53
N ALA A 45 -3.24 -5.52 1.34
CA ALA A 45 -3.72 -6.45 0.31
C ALA A 45 -2.63 -7.45 -0.11
N LEU A 46 -1.40 -6.98 -0.32
CA LEU A 46 -0.26 -7.81 -0.67
C LEU A 46 0.14 -8.73 0.48
N HIS A 47 0.15 -8.24 1.73
CA HIS A 47 0.44 -9.06 2.89
C HIS A 47 -0.57 -10.21 3.03
N LEU A 48 -1.86 -9.90 3.00
CA LEU A 48 -2.93 -10.89 3.13
C LEU A 48 -2.93 -11.90 1.96
N ALA A 49 -2.70 -11.43 0.72
CA ALA A 49 -2.63 -12.29 -0.45
C ALA A 49 -1.37 -13.18 -0.45
N GLU A 50 -0.19 -12.58 -0.20
CA GLU A 50 1.08 -13.31 -0.27
C GLU A 50 1.30 -14.17 0.96
N LEU A 51 1.10 -13.68 2.18
CA LEU A 51 1.48 -14.42 3.39
C LEU A 51 0.36 -15.28 3.95
N ASN A 52 -0.89 -14.80 3.86
CA ASN A 52 -2.03 -15.52 4.43
C ASN A 52 -2.81 -16.31 3.39
N ASN A 53 -2.52 -16.16 2.08
CA ASN A 53 -3.24 -16.80 0.98
C ASN A 53 -4.74 -16.46 0.98
N VAL A 54 -5.10 -15.21 1.33
CA VAL A 54 -6.47 -14.71 1.21
C VAL A 54 -6.88 -14.66 -0.27
N THR A 55 -8.12 -15.06 -0.58
CA THR A 55 -8.65 -14.99 -1.95
C THR A 55 -8.72 -13.54 -2.41
N THR A 56 -8.24 -13.25 -3.61
CA THR A 56 -8.32 -11.91 -4.23
C THR A 56 -9.27 -11.91 -5.42
N VAL A 57 -10.09 -10.87 -5.47
CA VAL A 57 -11.12 -10.65 -6.47
C VAL A 57 -10.97 -9.22 -6.96
N SER A 58 -10.75 -9.08 -8.26
CA SER A 58 -10.77 -7.77 -8.91
C SER A 58 -12.17 -7.42 -9.41
N ILE A 59 -12.53 -6.12 -9.42
CA ILE A 59 -13.78 -5.62 -10.01
C ILE A 59 -13.49 -4.64 -11.15
N GLY A 60 -14.17 -4.86 -12.28
CA GLY A 60 -14.09 -4.01 -13.46
C GLY A 60 -12.95 -4.40 -14.40
N GLY A 61 -12.38 -3.41 -15.09
CA GLY A 61 -11.34 -3.64 -16.09
C GLY A 61 -11.87 -4.15 -17.43
N PHE A 62 -10.97 -4.59 -18.30
CA PHE A 62 -11.35 -5.17 -19.58
C PHE A 62 -11.72 -6.65 -19.42
N PRO A 63 -12.76 -7.14 -20.11
CA PRO A 63 -13.08 -8.55 -20.11
C PRO A 63 -11.87 -9.41 -20.50
N LYS A 64 -11.67 -10.52 -19.79
CA LYS A 64 -10.54 -11.46 -20.00
C LYS A 64 -9.16 -10.86 -19.78
N THR A 65 -9.07 -9.72 -19.10
CA THR A 65 -7.81 -9.08 -18.70
C THR A 65 -7.77 -8.97 -17.20
N SER A 66 -6.89 -9.73 -16.56
CA SER A 66 -6.71 -9.66 -15.11
C SER A 66 -6.28 -8.27 -14.68
N LEU A 67 -6.90 -7.75 -13.63
CA LEU A 67 -6.44 -6.55 -12.94
C LEU A 67 -5.47 -6.91 -11.83
N SER A 68 -4.57 -5.98 -11.53
CA SER A 68 -3.68 -6.12 -10.39
C SER A 68 -4.48 -6.04 -9.09
N ILE A 69 -4.08 -6.79 -8.06
CA ILE A 69 -4.71 -6.72 -6.73
C ILE A 69 -4.47 -5.36 -6.06
N SER A 70 -3.37 -4.70 -6.42
CA SER A 70 -2.99 -3.39 -5.92
C SER A 70 -1.99 -2.71 -6.87
N SER A 71 -1.73 -1.41 -6.67
CA SER A 71 -0.83 -0.63 -7.54
C SER A 71 0.62 -0.65 -7.01
N PHE A 72 0.82 -0.18 -5.79
CA PHE A 72 2.12 -0.17 -5.12
C PHE A 72 1.91 -0.11 -3.60
N PRO A 73 2.57 -0.95 -2.78
CA PRO A 73 2.53 -0.81 -1.32
C PRO A 73 3.17 0.48 -0.85
N GLY A 74 4.08 1.04 -1.66
CA GLY A 74 4.96 2.09 -1.22
C GLY A 74 5.84 1.56 -0.09
N GLY A 75 7.15 1.57 -0.26
CA GLY A 75 8.01 1.57 0.91
C GLY A 75 7.87 2.91 1.63
N GLU A 76 9.01 3.54 1.91
CA GLU A 76 9.02 4.90 2.40
C GLU A 76 9.02 5.86 1.20
N GLU A 77 8.08 6.80 1.20
CA GLU A 77 7.91 7.85 0.21
C GLU A 77 8.24 9.19 0.86
N PHE A 78 9.03 10.01 0.20
CA PHE A 78 9.06 11.43 0.51
C PHE A 78 8.33 12.20 -0.56
N VAL A 79 7.61 13.22 -0.10
CA VAL A 79 7.12 14.27 -0.98
C VAL A 79 8.14 15.38 -0.93
N PHE A 80 8.58 15.87 -2.08
CA PHE A 80 9.28 17.15 -2.14
C PHE A 80 8.33 18.24 -2.61
N THR A 81 8.04 19.18 -1.71
CA THR A 81 6.94 20.12 -1.85
C THR A 81 7.13 21.38 -1.00
N ASP A 82 6.18 22.30 -1.02
CA ASP A 82 6.17 23.48 -0.15
C ASP A 82 6.12 23.00 1.32
N PRO A 83 7.05 23.43 2.20
CA PRO A 83 7.14 22.92 3.56
C PRO A 83 5.93 23.34 4.43
N ASN A 84 5.10 24.28 3.96
CA ASN A 84 3.88 24.71 4.63
C ASN A 84 2.63 23.93 4.21
N ASN A 85 2.76 22.92 3.35
CA ASN A 85 1.62 22.20 2.79
C ASN A 85 1.06 21.07 3.70
N GLY A 86 1.70 20.81 4.84
CA GLY A 86 1.23 19.86 5.85
C GLY A 86 1.56 18.38 5.56
N PHE A 87 2.37 18.06 4.56
CA PHE A 87 2.87 16.69 4.32
C PHE A 87 4.27 16.49 4.92
N GLU A 88 4.66 15.23 5.13
CA GLU A 88 6.04 14.86 5.43
C GLU A 88 6.93 15.19 4.22
N ASP A 89 7.55 16.36 4.29
CA ASP A 89 8.38 16.91 3.23
C ASP A 89 9.86 16.58 3.45
N LEU A 90 10.56 16.30 2.36
CA LEU A 90 12.00 16.04 2.36
C LEU A 90 12.80 17.12 3.12
N VAL A 91 12.38 18.39 3.04
CA VAL A 91 13.08 19.48 3.75
C VAL A 91 12.91 19.37 5.26
N GLN A 92 11.72 18.99 5.75
CA GLN A 92 11.50 18.77 7.19
C GLN A 92 12.39 17.63 7.69
N GLU A 93 12.52 16.56 6.92
CA GLU A 93 13.39 15.45 7.29
C GLU A 93 14.86 15.86 7.28
N LEU A 94 15.32 16.57 6.24
CA LEU A 94 16.68 17.10 6.21
C LEU A 94 16.96 18.02 7.41
N ASN A 95 15.98 18.80 7.85
CA ASN A 95 16.08 19.61 9.07
C ASN A 95 16.20 18.75 10.32
N ARG A 96 15.36 17.73 10.47
CA ARG A 96 15.40 16.79 11.60
C ARG A 96 16.77 16.09 11.71
N LEU A 97 17.39 15.81 10.57
CA LEU A 97 18.70 15.17 10.49
C LEU A 97 19.89 16.14 10.63
N GLY A 98 19.64 17.44 10.78
CA GLY A 98 20.69 18.46 10.83
C GLY A 98 21.44 18.65 9.50
N LEU A 99 20.81 18.27 8.37
CA LEU A 99 21.36 18.31 7.02
C LEU A 99 20.86 19.52 6.21
N SER A 100 20.14 20.46 6.81
CA SER A 100 19.56 21.65 6.15
C SER A 100 20.59 22.51 5.41
N ASN A 101 21.82 22.56 5.93
CA ASN A 101 22.90 23.41 5.40
C ASN A 101 23.87 22.62 4.51
N ASN A 102 23.52 21.40 4.10
CA ASN A 102 24.35 20.61 3.20
C ASN A 102 24.26 21.17 1.77
N ASP A 103 25.40 21.43 1.12
CA ASP A 103 25.44 21.97 -0.25
C ASP A 103 24.81 21.04 -1.31
N GLN A 104 24.67 19.75 -0.99
CA GLN A 104 23.99 18.75 -1.82
C GLN A 104 22.50 18.60 -1.50
N ALA A 105 21.99 19.26 -0.46
CA ALA A 105 20.56 19.24 -0.16
C ALA A 105 19.77 19.90 -1.30
N PRO A 106 18.64 19.30 -1.72
CA PRO A 106 17.80 19.91 -2.74
C PRO A 106 17.25 21.24 -2.23
N LYS A 107 17.38 22.27 -3.07
CA LYS A 107 16.80 23.59 -2.78
C LYS A 107 15.31 23.56 -3.08
N GLN A 108 14.53 24.24 -2.23
CA GLN A 108 13.10 24.45 -2.44
C GLN A 108 12.80 24.90 -3.86
N PHE A 109 11.71 24.37 -4.42
CA PHE A 109 11.30 24.74 -5.76
C PHE A 109 10.82 26.19 -5.79
N PRO A 110 11.02 26.91 -6.91
CA PRO A 110 10.58 28.31 -7.03
C PRO A 110 9.06 28.44 -7.15
N THR A 111 8.32 27.34 -7.19
CA THR A 111 6.87 27.26 -7.36
C THR A 111 6.30 26.13 -6.52
N ASN A 112 5.02 26.18 -6.23
CA ASN A 112 4.29 25.06 -5.61
C ASN A 112 4.37 23.85 -6.53
N ILE A 113 4.94 22.78 -6.00
CA ILE A 113 5.06 21.49 -6.66
C ILE A 113 4.70 20.39 -5.68
N PHE A 114 4.19 19.29 -6.23
CA PHE A 114 4.01 18.04 -5.52
C PHE A 114 4.83 16.99 -6.25
N PHE A 115 6.00 16.66 -5.70
CA PHE A 115 6.91 15.68 -6.29
C PHE A 115 7.11 14.49 -5.35
N PRO A 116 6.23 13.48 -5.41
CA PRO A 116 6.36 12.25 -4.66
C PRO A 116 7.44 11.36 -5.27
N PHE A 117 8.30 10.76 -4.44
CA PHE A 117 9.26 9.75 -4.89
C PHE A 117 9.57 8.73 -3.81
N THR A 118 9.82 7.50 -4.26
CA THR A 118 10.14 6.38 -3.38
C THR A 118 11.61 6.42 -2.97
N ILE A 119 11.88 6.43 -1.66
CA ILE A 119 13.25 6.37 -1.12
C ILE A 119 13.63 4.96 -0.64
N ARG A 120 12.65 4.12 -0.31
CA ARG A 120 12.87 2.71 0.01
C ARG A 120 11.91 1.83 -0.77
N ARG A 121 12.45 0.77 -1.37
CA ARG A 121 11.66 -0.25 -2.09
C ARG A 121 11.19 -1.32 -1.13
N ALA A 122 9.94 -1.74 -1.26
CA ALA A 122 9.42 -2.91 -0.61
C ALA A 122 9.67 -4.15 -1.48
N PHE A 123 9.97 -5.28 -0.84
CA PHE A 123 10.23 -6.56 -1.50
C PHE A 123 9.24 -7.61 -1.02
N SER A 124 8.99 -8.63 -1.85
CA SER A 124 8.12 -9.73 -1.47
C SER A 124 8.78 -10.56 -0.39
N VAL A 125 7.99 -10.89 0.63
CA VAL A 125 8.43 -11.78 1.70
C VAL A 125 8.59 -13.21 1.18
N LYS A 126 7.77 -13.62 0.19
CA LYS A 126 7.89 -14.94 -0.46
C LYS A 126 8.99 -14.99 -1.52
N ASN A 127 9.18 -13.91 -2.26
CA ASN A 127 10.17 -13.80 -3.34
C ASN A 127 11.10 -12.60 -3.09
N PRO A 128 12.21 -12.75 -2.34
CA PRO A 128 13.03 -11.62 -1.90
C PRO A 128 13.60 -10.74 -3.02
N ASP A 129 13.75 -11.28 -4.24
CA ASP A 129 14.24 -10.52 -5.40
C ASP A 129 13.13 -9.75 -6.14
N GLN A 130 11.86 -9.94 -5.75
CA GLN A 130 10.71 -9.30 -6.39
C GLN A 130 10.38 -7.97 -5.70
N VAL A 131 10.62 -6.88 -6.42
CA VAL A 131 10.18 -5.52 -6.02
C VAL A 131 8.66 -5.43 -6.05
N LEU A 132 8.07 -4.81 -5.01
CA LEU A 132 6.63 -4.64 -4.91
C LEU A 132 6.12 -3.36 -5.57
N GLU A 133 6.94 -2.34 -5.70
CA GLU A 133 6.57 -1.09 -6.37
C GLU A 133 6.24 -1.32 -7.85
N TYR A 134 5.03 -0.95 -8.24
CA TYR A 134 4.56 -0.91 -9.65
C TYR A 134 4.67 -2.25 -10.41
N THR A 135 4.78 -3.36 -9.67
CA THR A 135 4.79 -4.70 -10.25
C THR A 135 3.37 -5.23 -10.36
N PHE A 136 2.97 -5.62 -11.57
CA PHE A 136 1.66 -6.22 -11.82
C PHE A 136 1.49 -7.55 -11.06
N ARG A 137 0.39 -7.68 -10.32
CA ARG A 137 0.01 -8.91 -9.60
C ARG A 137 -1.44 -9.27 -9.84
N PRO A 138 -1.72 -10.24 -10.73
CA PRO A 138 -3.08 -10.53 -11.11
C PRO A 138 -3.89 -11.04 -9.92
N ALA A 139 -5.12 -10.53 -9.78
CA ALA A 139 -6.10 -11.13 -8.89
C ALA A 139 -6.44 -12.56 -9.35
N GLN A 140 -6.75 -13.46 -8.42
CA GLN A 140 -7.16 -14.83 -8.78
C GLN A 140 -8.49 -14.84 -9.53
N ASN A 141 -9.39 -13.94 -9.18
CA ASN A 141 -10.73 -13.84 -9.77
C ASN A 141 -11.02 -12.41 -10.25
N GLN A 142 -12.01 -12.29 -11.15
CA GLN A 142 -12.47 -11.02 -11.67
C GLN A 142 -14.00 -11.02 -11.78
N ILE A 143 -14.61 -9.97 -11.24
CA ILE A 143 -16.00 -9.62 -11.44
C ILE A 143 -16.04 -8.51 -12.48
N ASN A 144 -16.91 -8.65 -13.48
CA ASN A 144 -17.17 -7.57 -14.44
C ASN A 144 -18.41 -6.79 -13.98
N TYR A 145 -18.38 -5.46 -14.15
CA TYR A 145 -19.57 -4.66 -13.96
C TYR A 145 -20.66 -5.05 -14.96
N ASN A 146 -21.91 -4.96 -14.52
CA ASN A 146 -23.10 -4.99 -15.36
C ASN A 146 -23.98 -3.76 -15.02
N ASP A 147 -25.10 -3.61 -15.72
CA ASP A 147 -25.99 -2.45 -15.57
C ASP A 147 -26.51 -2.25 -14.14
N GLN A 148 -26.60 -3.33 -13.36
CA GLN A 148 -27.04 -3.29 -11.97
C GLN A 148 -25.86 -3.02 -11.02
N SER A 149 -24.77 -3.79 -11.13
CA SER A 149 -23.64 -3.72 -10.21
C SER A 149 -22.81 -2.44 -10.34
N VAL A 150 -22.91 -1.72 -11.46
CA VAL A 150 -22.31 -0.38 -11.60
C VAL A 150 -23.05 0.69 -10.80
N ARG A 151 -24.33 0.46 -10.47
CA ARG A 151 -25.17 1.39 -9.70
C ARG A 151 -25.38 0.97 -8.26
N ASP A 152 -25.21 -0.32 -7.99
CA ASP A 152 -25.37 -0.91 -6.66
C ASP A 152 -24.16 -1.81 -6.32
N LEU A 153 -23.31 -1.28 -5.44
CA LEU A 153 -22.11 -1.99 -5.00
C LEU A 153 -22.41 -3.16 -4.07
N SER A 154 -23.61 -3.26 -3.46
CA SER A 154 -23.93 -4.43 -2.62
C SER A 154 -23.93 -5.71 -3.45
N ILE A 155 -24.36 -5.62 -4.71
CA ILE A 155 -24.32 -6.74 -5.67
C ILE A 155 -22.88 -7.22 -5.91
N VAL A 156 -21.91 -6.32 -5.95
CA VAL A 156 -20.49 -6.67 -6.09
C VAL A 156 -20.00 -7.41 -4.84
N TRP A 157 -20.41 -6.95 -3.65
CA TRP A 157 -20.08 -7.63 -2.39
C TRP A 157 -20.69 -9.03 -2.30
N ASP A 158 -21.95 -9.19 -2.69
CA ASP A 158 -22.61 -10.50 -2.74
C ASP A 158 -21.92 -11.44 -3.74
N GLN A 159 -21.52 -10.91 -4.90
CA GLN A 159 -20.75 -11.68 -5.89
C GLN A 159 -19.37 -12.08 -5.36
N ALA A 160 -18.69 -11.18 -4.64
CA ALA A 160 -17.40 -11.45 -4.03
C ALA A 160 -17.50 -12.52 -2.92
N ALA A 161 -18.59 -12.52 -2.15
CA ALA A 161 -18.84 -13.50 -1.10
C ALA A 161 -18.93 -14.94 -1.63
N ASN A 162 -19.35 -15.14 -2.88
CA ASN A 162 -19.39 -16.48 -3.51
C ASN A 162 -18.00 -17.12 -3.71
N PHE A 163 -16.91 -16.36 -3.53
CA PHE A 163 -15.54 -16.90 -3.54
C PHE A 163 -15.07 -17.39 -2.17
N LEU A 164 -15.89 -17.24 -1.12
CA LEU A 164 -15.66 -17.83 0.19
C LEU A 164 -16.20 -19.28 0.21
N PRO A 165 -15.66 -20.16 1.08
CA PRO A 165 -16.24 -21.47 1.34
C PRO A 165 -17.68 -21.36 1.84
N ALA A 166 -18.52 -22.34 1.49
CA ALA A 166 -19.90 -22.47 1.95
C ALA A 166 -19.99 -22.88 3.43
#